data_AF-A0A2V9L770-F1
#
_entry.id   AF-A0A2V9L770-F1
#
_cell.length_a   1.000
_cell.length_b   1.000
_cell.length_c   1.000
_cell.angle_alpha   90.00
_cell.angle_beta   90.00
_cell.angle_gamma   90.00
#
_symmetry.space_group_name_H-M   'P 1'
#
loop_
_entity.id
_entity.type
_entity.pdbx_description
1 polymer ?
#
loop_
_entity_poly.entity_id
_entity_poly.type
_entity_poly.pdbx_seq_one_letter_code
_entity_poly.pdbx_strand_id
1 'polypeptide(L)'
;GEVIQGTQIPIQTTINNTISVQFVNATLTLSATPQVTADGHIFMVIRVQNSSPGALLPNAPGPEINTQAATTQVLVPDGGTVVFGGVKVTVRTKSATQVPFLGSLPGVGDLFKLRNEHTEDQELLFFVTPKV
;
A
#
# COMPACT_ATOMS: atom_id res chain seq x y z
N GLY A 1 10.52 -12.98 14.78
CA GLY A 1 10.98 -11.60 14.98
C GLY A 1 10.02 -10.66 14.28
N GLU A 2 9.86 -9.46 14.80
CA GLU A 2 9.03 -8.41 14.21
C GLU A 2 9.89 -7.17 13.96
N VAL A 3 9.75 -6.57 12.78
CA VAL A 3 10.40 -5.33 12.37
C VAL A 3 9.31 -4.37 11.97
N ILE A 4 9.32 -3.17 12.55
CA ILE A 4 8.36 -2.11 12.27
C ILE A 4 9.14 -0.86 11.86
N GLN A 5 8.76 -0.26 10.74
CA GLN A 5 9.33 0.98 10.24
C GLN A 5 8.20 1.90 9.77
N GLY A 6 8.20 3.15 10.23
CA GLY A 6 7.26 4.15 9.73
C GLY A 6 6.99 5.24 10.74
N THR A 7 5.84 5.88 10.59
CA THR A 7 5.43 7.02 11.41
C THR A 7 4.01 6.85 11.92
N GLN A 8 3.62 7.70 12.87
CA GLN A 8 2.26 7.78 13.36
C GLN A 8 1.66 9.11 12.95
N ILE A 9 0.42 9.07 12.45
CA ILE A 9 -0.34 10.25 12.06
C ILE A 9 -1.23 10.64 13.24
N PRO A 10 -1.07 11.84 13.82
CA PRO A 10 -1.98 12.34 14.84
C PRO A 10 -3.29 12.82 14.19
N ILE A 11 -4.40 12.25 14.63
CA ILE A 11 -5.76 12.63 14.24
C ILE A 11 -6.42 13.27 15.45
N GLN A 12 -6.84 14.53 15.31
CA GLN A 12 -7.55 15.23 16.37
C GLN A 12 -9.06 15.02 16.21
N THR A 13 -9.72 14.64 17.30
CA THR A 13 -11.16 14.48 17.35
C THR A 13 -11.73 15.28 18.52
N THR A 14 -12.90 15.86 18.31
CA THR A 14 -13.61 16.62 19.33
C THR A 14 -14.86 15.85 19.72
N ILE A 15 -14.91 15.36 20.95
CA ILE A 15 -16.08 14.66 21.52
C ILE A 15 -16.48 15.43 22.78
N ASN A 16 -17.72 15.93 22.81
CA ASN A 16 -18.26 16.69 23.97
C ASN A 16 -17.35 17.81 24.47
N ASN A 17 -16.92 18.72 23.60
CA ASN A 17 -16.01 19.84 23.92
C ASN A 17 -14.63 19.42 24.47
N THR A 18 -14.29 18.13 24.43
CA THR A 18 -12.96 17.63 24.79
C THR A 18 -12.17 17.33 23.52
N ILE A 19 -10.97 17.88 23.43
CA ILE A 19 -10.02 17.61 22.34
C ILE A 19 -9.24 16.35 22.70
N SER A 20 -9.28 15.33 21.85
CA SER A 20 -8.51 14.09 21.99
C SER A 20 -7.67 13.85 20.74
N VAL A 21 -6.41 13.42 20.94
CA VAL A 21 -5.48 13.11 19.85
C VAL A 21 -5.30 11.60 19.77
N GLN A 22 -5.67 11.00 18.64
CA GLN A 22 -5.46 9.58 18.34
C GLN A 22 -4.31 9.42 17.35
N PHE A 23 -3.36 8.54 17.64
CA PHE A 23 -2.28 8.20 16.72
C PHE A 23 -2.65 6.97 15.89
N VAL A 24 -2.57 7.09 14.56
CA VAL A 24 -2.80 5.99 13.62
C VAL A 24 -1.49 5.62 12.94
N ASN A 25 -1.17 4.33 12.89
CA ASN A 25 0.10 3.84 12.36
C ASN A 25 0.11 3.87 10.82
N ALA A 26 1.11 4.54 10.26
CA ALA A 26 1.50 4.44 8.86
C ALA A 26 2.88 3.76 8.80
N THR A 27 2.87 2.44 8.95
CA THR A 27 4.07 1.62 9.12
C THR A 27 4.13 0.45 8.15
N LEU A 28 5.34 0.11 7.72
CA LEU A 28 5.71 -1.19 7.19
C LEU A 28 6.08 -2.12 8.35
N THR A 29 5.33 -3.20 8.49
CA THR A 29 5.53 -4.24 9.50
C THR A 29 5.87 -5.56 8.81
N LEU A 30 6.99 -6.15 9.19
CA LEU A 30 7.43 -7.47 8.78
C LEU A 30 7.53 -8.36 10.01
N SER A 31 6.80 -9.47 10.03
CA SER A 31 6.90 -10.49 11.06
C SER A 31 7.27 -11.82 10.43
N ALA A 32 8.29 -12.47 10.99
CA ALA A 32 8.80 -13.75 10.51
C ALA A 32 8.97 -14.73 11.66
N THR A 33 8.41 -15.92 11.50
CA THR A 33 8.52 -17.02 12.47
C THR A 33 9.22 -18.20 11.81
N PRO A 34 10.54 -18.39 12.04
CA PRO A 34 11.27 -19.53 11.52
C PRO A 34 11.10 -20.78 12.38
N GLN A 35 11.13 -21.95 11.74
CA GLN A 35 11.20 -23.28 12.34
C GLN A 35 12.13 -24.17 11.52
N VAL A 36 13.07 -24.83 12.18
CA VAL A 36 13.99 -25.76 11.51
C VAL A 36 13.31 -27.12 11.39
N THR A 37 13.31 -27.69 10.19
CA THR A 37 12.76 -29.02 9.91
C THR A 37 13.83 -30.11 10.09
N ALA A 38 13.42 -31.37 10.21
CA ALA A 38 14.33 -32.49 10.49
C ALA A 38 15.36 -32.76 9.37
N ASP A 39 15.05 -32.34 8.15
CA ASP A 39 15.89 -32.42 6.96
C ASP A 39 16.80 -31.19 6.77
N GLY A 40 16.85 -30.27 7.74
CA GLY A 40 17.75 -29.11 7.74
C GLY A 40 17.25 -27.91 6.93
N HIS A 41 16.02 -27.93 6.44
CA HIS A 41 15.39 -26.75 5.85
C HIS A 41 14.85 -25.82 6.93
N ILE A 42 14.59 -24.57 6.54
CA ILE A 42 13.97 -23.55 7.37
C ILE A 42 12.58 -23.30 6.83
N PHE A 43 11.58 -23.73 7.60
CA PHE A 43 10.19 -23.36 7.38
C PHE A 43 9.94 -21.98 8.00
N MET A 44 9.35 -21.04 7.26
CA MET A 44 9.01 -19.72 7.78
C MET A 44 7.57 -19.35 7.47
N VAL A 45 6.91 -18.76 8.47
CA VAL A 45 5.68 -17.99 8.26
C VAL A 45 6.06 -16.52 8.22
N ILE A 46 5.86 -15.88 7.08
CA ILE A 46 6.16 -14.47 6.86
C ILE A 46 4.85 -13.71 6.73
N ARG A 47 4.68 -12.65 7.52
CA ARG A 47 3.58 -11.70 7.43
C ARG A 47 4.16 -10.33 7.15
N VAL A 48 3.67 -9.70 6.09
CA VAL A 48 4.02 -8.32 5.77
C VAL A 48 2.77 -7.49 5.69
N GLN A 49 2.83 -6.30 6.29
CA GLN A 49 1.78 -5.31 6.24
C GLN A 49 2.40 -3.95 5.96
N ASN A 50 1.93 -3.27 4.93
CA ASN A 50 2.28 -1.89 4.62
C ASN A 50 1.04 -1.02 4.82
N SER A 51 1.04 -0.20 5.86
CA SER A 51 0.02 0.82 6.12
C SER A 51 0.59 2.18 5.71
N SER A 52 -0.05 2.87 4.78
CA SER A 52 0.39 4.18 4.26
C SER A 52 -0.74 5.20 4.29
N PRO A 53 -0.44 6.52 4.41
CA PRO A 53 -1.46 7.55 4.31
C PRO A 53 -2.11 7.54 2.92
N GLY A 54 -3.43 7.51 2.88
CA GLY A 54 -4.26 7.59 1.69
C GLY A 54 -4.78 8.99 1.42
N ALA A 55 -5.90 9.09 0.70
CA ALA A 55 -6.50 10.36 0.36
C ALA A 55 -7.06 11.09 1.59
N LEU A 56 -7.06 12.42 1.54
CA LEU A 56 -7.82 13.25 2.49
C LEU A 56 -9.26 13.37 2.00
N LEU A 57 -10.19 12.77 2.72
CA LEU A 57 -11.61 12.88 2.40
C LEU A 57 -12.20 14.21 2.89
N PRO A 58 -13.17 14.80 2.16
CA PRO A 58 -13.92 15.94 2.65
C PRO A 58 -14.61 15.62 3.99
N ASN A 59 -14.39 16.45 5.00
CA ASN A 59 -14.92 16.30 6.37
C ASN A 59 -14.34 15.15 7.21
N ALA A 60 -13.27 14.48 6.76
CA ALA A 60 -12.56 13.52 7.62
C ALA A 60 -11.54 14.23 8.54
N PRO A 61 -11.35 13.78 9.79
CA PRO A 61 -10.40 14.37 10.73
C PRO A 61 -8.92 14.03 10.41
N GLY A 62 -8.68 13.15 9.43
CA GLY A 62 -7.35 12.73 8.99
C GLY A 62 -7.41 12.00 7.64
N PRO A 63 -6.25 11.61 7.08
CA PRO A 63 -6.22 10.84 5.83
C PRO A 63 -6.76 9.44 6.04
N GLU A 64 -7.25 8.83 4.96
CA GLU A 64 -7.46 7.37 4.91
C GLU A 64 -6.13 6.64 5.18
N ILE A 65 -6.22 5.35 5.52
CA ILE A 65 -5.03 4.50 5.63
C ILE A 65 -5.14 3.36 4.62
N ASN A 66 -4.31 3.42 3.59
CA ASN A 66 -4.15 2.35 2.64
C ASN A 66 -3.39 1.21 3.31
N THR A 67 -4.02 0.04 3.44
CA THR A 67 -3.39 -1.14 4.04
C THR A 67 -3.22 -2.23 3.00
N GLN A 68 -1.99 -2.68 2.81
CA GLN A 68 -1.62 -3.81 1.96
C GLN A 68 -1.03 -4.88 2.87
N ALA A 69 -1.51 -6.12 2.78
CA ALA A 69 -1.01 -7.20 3.60
C ALA A 69 -0.84 -8.49 2.80
N ALA A 70 0.21 -9.24 3.12
CA ALA A 70 0.50 -10.54 2.56
C ALA A 70 0.95 -11.49 3.67
N THR A 71 0.44 -12.72 3.65
CA THR A 71 0.90 -13.80 4.53
C THR A 71 1.32 -14.97 3.65
N THR A 72 2.54 -15.44 3.84
CA THR A 72 3.09 -16.56 3.08
C THR A 72 3.79 -17.57 3.99
N GLN A 73 3.80 -18.83 3.55
CA GLN A 73 4.47 -19.93 4.22
C GLN A 73 5.46 -20.55 3.26
N VAL A 74 6.70 -20.71 3.71
CA VAL A 74 7.81 -20.94 2.80
C VAL A 74 8.75 -21.96 3.41
N LEU A 75 9.23 -22.89 2.59
CA LEU A 75 10.25 -23.86 2.98
C LEU A 75 11.48 -23.57 2.14
N VAL A 76 12.59 -23.23 2.79
CA VAL A 76 13.81 -22.79 2.11
C VAL A 76 15.03 -23.47 2.72
N PRO A 77 16.08 -23.77 1.94
CA PRO A 77 17.35 -24.23 2.51
C PRO A 77 17.99 -23.15 3.39
N ASP A 78 18.85 -23.55 4.33
CA ASP A 78 19.67 -22.59 5.08
C ASP A 78 20.54 -21.75 4.12
N GLY A 79 20.51 -20.42 4.31
CA GLY A 79 21.18 -19.46 3.42
C GLY A 79 20.52 -19.28 2.05
N GLY A 80 19.43 -19.99 1.74
CA GLY A 80 18.67 -19.83 0.50
C GLY A 80 17.81 -18.57 0.51
N THR A 81 17.84 -17.78 -0.55
CA THR A 81 16.94 -16.61 -0.70
C THR A 81 15.66 -17.03 -1.39
N VAL A 82 14.51 -16.60 -0.87
CA VAL A 82 13.28 -16.67 -1.64
C VAL A 82 12.63 -15.29 -1.80
N VAL A 83 12.11 -15.10 -3.00
CA VAL A 83 11.36 -13.93 -3.43
C VAL A 83 9.89 -14.31 -3.45
N PHE A 84 9.08 -13.54 -2.74
CA PHE A 84 7.64 -13.67 -2.83
C PHE A 84 7.08 -12.34 -3.35
N GLY A 85 6.42 -12.42 -4.51
CA GLY A 85 5.71 -11.28 -5.09
C GLY A 85 4.50 -10.92 -4.23
N GLY A 86 4.30 -9.63 -4.00
CA GLY A 86 3.19 -9.10 -3.20
C GLY A 86 1.94 -8.80 -4.02
N VAL A 87 1.20 -7.78 -3.58
CA VAL A 87 -0.02 -7.28 -4.21
C VAL A 87 0.37 -6.21 -5.24
N LYS A 88 -0.09 -6.36 -6.49
CA LYS A 88 0.04 -5.33 -7.53
C LYS A 88 -1.16 -4.39 -7.47
N VAL A 89 -0.91 -3.10 -7.31
CA VAL A 89 -1.95 -2.06 -7.35
C VAL A 89 -1.76 -1.25 -8.62
N THR A 90 -2.80 -1.18 -9.43
CA THR A 90 -2.83 -0.33 -10.64
C THR A 90 -3.87 0.76 -10.43
N VAL A 91 -3.43 2.00 -10.27
CA VAL A 91 -4.31 3.17 -10.20
C VAL A 91 -4.41 3.78 -11.60
N ARG A 92 -5.63 3.89 -12.12
CA ARG A 92 -5.90 4.55 -13.41
C ARG A 92 -6.76 5.78 -13.18
N THR A 93 -6.18 6.95 -13.41
CA THR A 93 -6.86 8.23 -13.33
C THR A 93 -7.11 8.75 -14.74
N LYS A 94 -8.39 8.89 -15.11
CA LYS A 94 -8.82 9.50 -16.36
C LYS A 94 -9.48 10.84 -16.06
N SER A 95 -8.92 11.93 -16.55
CA SER A 95 -9.54 13.24 -16.52
C SER A 95 -9.76 13.77 -17.93
N ALA A 96 -10.92 14.38 -18.14
CA ALA A 96 -11.26 15.03 -19.40
C ALA A 96 -11.81 16.41 -19.11
N THR A 97 -11.23 17.43 -19.73
CA THR A 97 -11.71 18.80 -19.70
C THR A 97 -12.09 19.19 -21.11
N GLN A 98 -13.27 19.77 -21.31
CA GLN A 98 -13.75 20.17 -22.62
C GLN A 98 -14.34 21.57 -22.59
N VAL A 99 -14.17 22.30 -23.69
CA VAL A 99 -14.83 23.60 -23.88
C VAL A 99 -16.34 23.36 -24.12
N PRO A 100 -17.25 24.03 -23.38
CA PRO A 100 -18.70 23.93 -23.62
C PRO A 100 -19.06 24.25 -25.07
N PHE A 101 -20.04 23.55 -25.64
CA PHE A 101 -20.46 23.58 -27.06
C PHE A 101 -19.41 23.09 -28.08
N LEU A 102 -18.17 23.58 -28.03
CA LEU A 102 -17.14 23.27 -29.01
C LEU A 102 -16.58 21.84 -28.88
N GLY A 103 -16.48 21.33 -27.65
CA GLY A 103 -16.02 19.97 -27.39
C GLY A 103 -16.97 18.88 -27.92
N SER A 104 -18.26 19.19 -28.07
CA SER A 104 -19.26 18.24 -28.59
C SER A 104 -19.39 18.21 -30.12
N LEU A 105 -18.67 19.07 -30.84
CA LEU A 105 -18.77 19.13 -32.30
C LEU A 105 -18.21 17.86 -32.95
N PRO A 106 -18.97 17.18 -33.83
CA PRO A 106 -18.44 16.07 -34.61
C PRO A 106 -17.32 16.55 -35.55
N GLY A 107 -16.28 15.73 -35.72
CA GLY A 107 -15.10 16.04 -36.55
C GLY A 107 -14.04 16.90 -35.85
N VAL A 108 -14.41 18.05 -35.27
CA VAL A 108 -13.44 19.02 -34.71
C VAL A 108 -13.41 19.08 -33.18
N GLY A 109 -14.36 18.47 -32.48
CA GLY A 109 -14.49 18.59 -31.04
C GLY A 109 -13.29 18.08 -30.24
N ASP A 110 -12.46 17.20 -30.80
CA ASP A 110 -11.25 16.70 -30.14
C ASP A 110 -10.13 17.75 -30.07
N LEU A 111 -10.13 18.80 -30.91
CA LEU A 111 -9.21 19.97 -30.77
C LEU A 111 -9.56 20.85 -29.56
N PHE A 112 -10.78 20.71 -29.02
CA PHE A 112 -11.30 21.48 -27.90
C PHE A 112 -11.49 20.63 -26.63
N LYS A 113 -10.84 19.45 -26.59
CA LYS A 113 -10.76 18.57 -25.44
C LYS A 113 -9.32 18.40 -25.00
N LEU A 114 -9.11 18.46 -23.69
CA LEU A 114 -7.89 17.98 -23.04
C LEU A 114 -8.23 16.66 -22.35
N ARG A 115 -7.57 15.57 -22.75
CA ARG A 115 -7.67 14.28 -22.05
C ARG A 115 -6.35 14.04 -21.35
N ASN A 116 -6.40 13.72 -20.07
CA ASN A 116 -5.24 13.31 -19.30
C ASN A 116 -5.50 11.91 -18.75
N GLU A 117 -4.62 10.97 -19.08
CA GLU A 117 -4.65 9.61 -18.55
C GLU A 117 -3.35 9.36 -17.79
N HIS A 118 -3.48 9.10 -16.49
CA HIS A 118 -2.36 8.74 -15.63
C HIS A 118 -2.57 7.31 -15.15
N THR A 119 -1.60 6.44 -15.43
CA THR A 119 -1.54 5.09 -14.85
C THR A 119 -0.37 5.05 -13.89
N GLU A 120 -0.59 4.55 -12.68
CA GLU A 120 0.45 4.31 -11.67
C GLU A 120 0.38 2.83 -11.26
N ASP A 121 1.46 2.10 -11.52
CA ASP A 121 1.61 0.70 -11.15
C ASP A 121 2.56 0.61 -9.94
N GLN A 122 2.05 0.10 -8.82
CA GLN A 122 2.83 -0.16 -7.62
C GLN A 122 2.88 -1.67 -7.38
N GLU A 123 4.08 -2.22 -7.35
CA GLU A 123 4.34 -3.63 -7.04
C GLU A 123 5.29 -3.71 -5.85
N LEU A 124 4.91 -4.50 -4.84
CA LEU A 124 5.70 -4.67 -3.63
C LEU A 124 6.33 -6.07 -3.63
N LEU A 125 7.67 -6.11 -3.59
CA LEU A 125 8.45 -7.36 -3.59
C LEU A 125 9.21 -7.50 -2.27
N PHE A 126 9.18 -8.71 -1.71
CA PHE A 126 9.94 -9.04 -0.50
C PHE A 126 10.94 -10.14 -0.75
N PHE A 127 12.15 -9.92 -0.24
CA PHE A 127 13.27 -10.85 -0.31
C PHE A 127 13.61 -11.29 1.11
N VAL A 128 13.61 -12.60 1.34
CA VAL A 128 13.97 -13.16 2.66
C VAL A 128 15.03 -14.23 2.46
N THR A 129 16.11 -14.08 3.21
CA THR A 129 17.22 -15.03 3.28
C THR A 129 17.42 -15.40 4.74
N PRO A 130 16.89 -16.55 5.21
CA PRO A 130 17.15 -17.00 6.55
C PRO A 130 18.58 -17.52 6.64
N LYS A 131 19.15 -17.37 7.84
CA LYS A 131 20.44 -17.90 8.22
C LYS A 131 20.31 -18.40 9.65
N VAL A 132 20.79 -19.62 9.91
CA VAL A 132 20.93 -20.17 11.28
C VAL A 132 21.98 -19.40 12.07
#